data_AF-A0AAN1GRE2-F1
#
_entry.id   AF-A0AAN1GRE2-F1
#
_cell.length_a   1.000
_cell.length_b   1.000
_cell.length_c   1.000
_cell.angle_alpha   90.00
_cell.angle_beta   90.00
_cell.angle_gamma   90.00
#
_symmetry.space_group_name_H-M   'P 1'
#
loop_
_entity.id
_entity.type
_entity.pdbx_description
1 polymer ?
#
loop_
_entity_poly.entity_id
_entity_poly.type
_entity_poly.pdbx_seq_one_letter_code
_entity_poly.pdbx_strand_id
1 'polypeptide(L)'
;MSGFLHGVEVLEIDTGPRPIRTISTGVIGIVGTAPAADADAFPLNTPVLIAGSRSEAAKLDITADGTGGGTLPGALDGIFDQIGAVVIAVRVEEGVDDTETLANMIGGVNATTGQFEGVHALLGSESVVGHAPRILCAPGWTHQRLEDSGNPGTYLANPVVAELEGIADRIGAVIIADGPNTTDAAAQAYVGDWGTSGRIYVVDPWVKVLGSDGTTVDQPASARVAGVIARTDNDRGFWVSPSNQGIFGIIGTSRPVDFKLGDKASRANLLNEIDVATIIRQDGYRLWGNRVPTADPKWQFLCVRRTADVLNESIQRAHMWAVDRAITKTYMDDVVEGVNGFIATLVAEGALLGGSCWADPDLNTAASIQNGQVWFNFDFTPPYPAERVTFRSHLTNEYIAEALG
;
A
#
# COMPACT_ATOMS: atom_id res chain seq x y z
N MET A 1 19.30 20.17 48.99
CA MET A 1 19.20 19.64 50.37
C MET A 1 18.23 18.48 50.33
N SER A 2 18.74 17.25 50.35
CA SER A 2 17.90 16.06 50.56
C SER A 2 17.42 16.04 52.01
N GLY A 3 16.11 15.96 52.22
CA GLY A 3 15.52 15.79 53.55
C GLY A 3 15.90 14.41 54.10
N PHE A 4 16.23 14.35 55.39
CA PHE A 4 16.50 13.09 56.09
C PHE A 4 15.24 12.21 56.10
N LEU A 5 15.34 10.99 55.56
CA LEU A 5 14.27 9.98 55.57
C LEU A 5 14.73 8.77 56.41
N HIS A 6 13.87 8.31 57.32
CA HIS A 6 14.04 7.05 58.05
C HIS A 6 12.89 6.10 57.68
N GLY A 7 13.11 5.27 56.66
CA GLY A 7 12.11 4.34 56.10
C GLY A 7 12.54 3.81 54.72
N VAL A 8 11.72 2.94 54.11
CA VAL A 8 11.89 2.51 52.71
C VAL A 8 11.08 3.44 51.81
N GLU A 9 11.76 4.11 50.88
CA GLU A 9 11.13 4.93 49.84
C GLU A 9 11.25 4.21 48.50
N VAL A 10 10.18 4.27 47.71
CA VAL A 10 10.21 3.86 46.31
C VAL A 10 10.21 5.15 45.49
N LEU A 11 11.33 5.43 44.83
CA LEU A 11 11.43 6.46 43.82
C LEU A 11 11.20 5.78 42.47
N GLU A 12 10.10 6.13 41.79
CA GLU A 12 9.90 5.77 40.39
C GLU A 12 10.84 6.64 39.55
N ILE A 13 11.97 6.05 39.15
CA ILE A 13 12.90 6.64 38.21
C ILE A 13 12.48 6.15 36.82
N ASP A 14 11.75 6.99 36.09
CA ASP A 14 11.44 6.77 34.67
C ASP A 14 12.70 7.03 33.82
N THR A 15 13.65 6.11 33.88
CA THR A 15 14.82 6.07 32.97
C THR A 15 14.76 4.80 32.14
N GLY A 16 14.67 4.96 30.83
CA GLY A 16 14.73 3.85 29.89
C GLY A 16 14.26 4.24 28.48
N PRO A 17 14.68 3.49 27.46
CA PRO A 17 14.20 3.66 26.10
C PRO A 17 12.69 3.38 26.06
N ARG A 18 11.92 4.28 25.44
CA ARG A 18 10.48 4.07 25.23
C ARG A 18 10.28 3.10 24.06
N PRO A 19 9.40 2.10 24.20
CA PRO A 19 9.16 1.15 23.11
C PRO A 19 8.50 1.86 21.93
N ILE A 20 9.15 1.74 20.77
CA ILE A 20 8.59 2.16 19.49
C ILE A 20 7.52 1.14 19.10
N ARG A 21 6.36 1.63 18.66
CA ARG A 21 5.30 0.78 18.13
C ARG A 21 5.22 0.94 16.63
N THR A 22 4.99 -0.17 15.95
CA THR A 22 4.69 -0.18 14.52
C THR A 22 3.39 0.59 14.26
N ILE A 23 3.38 1.38 13.19
CA ILE A 23 2.18 2.08 12.73
C ILE A 23 1.11 1.10 12.22
N SER A 24 -0.13 1.59 12.09
CA SER A 24 -1.17 0.82 11.39
C SER A 24 -0.83 0.73 9.89
N THR A 25 -0.63 -0.49 9.39
CA THR A 25 -0.14 -0.73 8.03
C THR A 25 -1.24 -1.03 7.01
N GLY A 26 -2.41 -1.48 7.49
CA GLY A 26 -3.55 -1.91 6.68
C GLY A 26 -4.64 -0.86 6.46
N VAL A 27 -4.34 0.43 6.63
CA VAL A 27 -5.32 1.52 6.39
C VAL A 27 -5.38 1.81 4.89
N ILE A 28 -6.56 1.69 4.30
CA ILE A 28 -6.79 1.87 2.87
C ILE A 28 -7.37 3.26 2.61
N GLY A 29 -6.79 4.03 1.71
CA GLY A 29 -7.35 5.27 1.18
C GLY A 29 -7.98 5.02 -0.17
N ILE A 30 -9.29 5.21 -0.28
CA ILE A 30 -10.04 5.01 -1.52
C ILE A 30 -10.69 6.31 -1.97
N VAL A 31 -10.58 6.60 -3.27
CA VAL A 31 -11.21 7.77 -3.91
C VAL A 31 -12.09 7.27 -5.05
N GLY A 32 -13.29 7.84 -5.18
CA GLY A 32 -14.20 7.45 -6.25
C GLY A 32 -15.52 8.21 -6.21
N THR A 33 -16.42 7.84 -7.12
CA THR A 33 -17.75 8.43 -7.23
C THR A 33 -18.79 7.58 -6.50
N ALA A 34 -19.81 8.24 -5.97
CA ALA A 34 -20.99 7.62 -5.39
C ALA A 34 -22.14 8.65 -5.45
N PRO A 35 -22.87 8.77 -6.57
CA PRO A 35 -23.87 9.82 -6.73
C PRO A 35 -25.05 9.64 -5.77
N ALA A 36 -25.42 8.38 -5.45
CA ALA A 36 -26.48 8.07 -4.50
C ALA A 36 -26.01 7.86 -3.05
N ALA A 37 -24.86 8.40 -2.65
CA ALA A 37 -24.44 8.35 -1.25
C ALA A 37 -25.18 9.38 -0.39
N ASP A 38 -25.42 9.04 0.88
CA ASP A 38 -25.89 9.97 1.90
C ASP A 38 -24.88 11.13 2.03
N ALA A 39 -25.32 12.34 1.67
CA ALA A 39 -24.47 13.53 1.63
C ALA A 39 -24.01 14.00 3.01
N ASP A 40 -24.76 13.68 4.08
CA ASP A 40 -24.38 14.04 5.45
C ASP A 40 -23.33 13.06 5.99
N ALA A 41 -23.46 11.78 5.65
CA ALA A 41 -22.50 10.75 6.05
C ALA A 41 -21.22 10.77 5.20
N PHE A 42 -21.35 11.02 3.88
CA PHE A 42 -20.27 11.08 2.91
C PHE A 42 -20.33 12.40 2.12
N PRO A 43 -19.89 13.51 2.76
CA PRO A 43 -19.79 14.79 2.07
C PRO A 43 -18.70 14.75 0.99
N LEU A 44 -18.89 15.53 -0.07
CA LEU A 44 -17.94 15.61 -1.18
C LEU A 44 -16.57 16.09 -0.69
N ASN A 45 -15.51 15.52 -1.29
CA ASN A 45 -14.11 15.86 -1.07
C ASN A 45 -13.64 15.80 0.40
N THR A 46 -14.40 15.13 1.27
CA THR A 46 -14.11 15.03 2.69
C THR A 46 -13.73 13.59 3.04
N PRO A 47 -12.56 13.34 3.67
CA PRO A 47 -12.19 12.00 4.13
C PRO A 47 -13.14 11.49 5.22
N VAL A 48 -13.75 10.34 4.99
CA VAL A 48 -14.63 9.66 5.97
C VAL A 48 -14.05 8.31 6.34
N LEU A 49 -13.95 8.04 7.64
CA LEU A 49 -13.41 6.79 8.17
C LEU A 49 -14.50 5.73 8.30
N ILE A 50 -14.27 4.57 7.69
CA ILE A 50 -15.08 3.37 7.82
C ILE A 50 -14.25 2.29 8.54
N ALA A 51 -14.61 1.98 9.78
CA ALA A 51 -13.91 1.00 10.61
C ALA A 51 -14.42 -0.43 10.35
N GLY A 52 -14.32 -0.91 9.11
CA GLY A 52 -14.70 -2.29 8.73
C GLY A 52 -16.20 -2.59 8.77
N SER A 53 -17.05 -1.59 9.00
CA SER A 53 -18.50 -1.76 9.10
C SER A 53 -19.18 -1.70 7.73
N ARG A 54 -19.80 -2.82 7.33
CA ARG A 54 -20.63 -2.88 6.12
C ARG A 54 -21.88 -2.00 6.22
N SER A 55 -22.40 -1.74 7.42
CA SER A 55 -23.56 -0.84 7.58
C SER A 55 -23.20 0.62 7.36
N GLU A 56 -21.97 1.03 7.69
CA GLU A 56 -21.49 2.37 7.40
C GLU A 56 -21.20 2.54 5.91
N ALA A 57 -20.58 1.54 5.28
CA ALA A 57 -20.36 1.55 3.83
C ALA A 57 -21.66 1.51 3.02
N ALA A 58 -22.73 0.89 3.53
CA ALA A 58 -24.03 0.90 2.87
C ALA A 58 -24.61 2.32 2.68
N LYS A 59 -24.16 3.32 3.45
CA LYS A 59 -24.59 4.72 3.24
C LYS A 59 -23.98 5.37 1.99
N LEU A 60 -23.04 4.69 1.31
CA LEU A 60 -22.54 5.13 0.00
C LEU A 60 -23.50 4.82 -1.14
N ASP A 61 -24.50 3.98 -0.91
CA ASP A 61 -25.61 3.78 -1.82
C ASP A 61 -26.91 3.63 -1.02
N ILE A 62 -27.66 4.73 -0.89
CA ILE A 62 -28.94 4.72 -0.17
C ILE A 62 -30.10 4.16 -1.02
N THR A 63 -29.86 3.74 -2.26
CA THR A 63 -30.90 3.12 -3.08
C THR A 63 -31.26 1.75 -2.53
N ALA A 64 -32.56 1.43 -2.51
CA ALA A 64 -33.05 0.17 -1.94
C ALA A 64 -32.64 -1.07 -2.77
N ASP A 65 -32.24 -0.87 -4.03
CA ASP A 65 -31.87 -1.90 -5.00
C ASP A 65 -30.35 -1.98 -5.27
N GLY A 66 -29.53 -1.08 -4.70
CA GLY A 66 -28.08 -1.05 -4.92
C GLY A 66 -27.71 -0.59 -6.33
N THR A 67 -28.58 0.20 -6.96
CA THR A 67 -28.39 0.74 -8.32
C THR A 67 -27.90 2.19 -8.32
N GLY A 68 -27.45 2.68 -7.15
CA GLY A 68 -27.02 4.05 -6.94
C GLY A 68 -25.76 4.46 -7.69
N GLY A 69 -25.15 3.54 -8.43
CA GLY A 69 -24.04 3.80 -9.35
C GLY A 69 -22.74 4.18 -8.64
N GLY A 70 -21.80 4.71 -9.43
CA GLY A 70 -20.47 5.09 -8.96
C GLY A 70 -19.52 3.92 -8.74
N THR A 71 -18.29 4.26 -8.34
CA THR A 71 -17.19 3.30 -8.18
C THR A 71 -16.97 2.85 -6.73
N LEU A 72 -17.36 3.65 -5.74
CA LEU A 72 -17.08 3.38 -4.33
C LEU A 72 -17.86 2.21 -3.71
N PRO A 73 -19.18 2.03 -3.94
CA PRO A 73 -19.94 0.98 -3.27
C PRO A 73 -19.37 -0.43 -3.55
N GLY A 74 -19.21 -0.76 -4.84
CA GLY A 74 -18.65 -2.05 -5.25
C GLY A 74 -17.20 -2.26 -4.84
N ALA A 75 -16.40 -1.18 -4.79
CA ALA A 75 -15.02 -1.24 -4.34
C ALA A 75 -14.89 -1.55 -2.84
N LEU A 76 -15.73 -0.94 -1.99
CA LEU A 76 -15.74 -1.22 -0.55
C LEU A 76 -16.21 -2.63 -0.24
N ASP A 77 -17.24 -3.13 -0.94
CA ASP A 77 -17.62 -4.53 -0.83
C ASP A 77 -16.45 -5.45 -1.21
N GLY A 78 -15.71 -5.10 -2.27
CA GLY A 78 -14.52 -5.82 -2.67
C GLY A 78 -13.42 -5.87 -1.59
N ILE A 79 -13.20 -4.77 -0.88
CA ILE A 79 -12.27 -4.72 0.27
C ILE A 79 -12.80 -5.61 1.40
N PHE A 80 -14.07 -5.45 1.78
CA PHE A 80 -14.67 -6.15 2.90
C PHE A 80 -14.94 -7.64 2.67
N ASP A 81 -14.91 -8.10 1.43
CA ASP A 81 -14.88 -9.52 1.10
C ASP A 81 -13.54 -10.18 1.50
N GLN A 82 -12.46 -9.39 1.60
CA GLN A 82 -11.17 -9.91 2.07
C GLN A 82 -11.05 -9.82 3.59
N ILE A 83 -11.31 -8.63 4.15
CA ILE A 83 -11.20 -8.33 5.58
C ILE A 83 -11.97 -7.06 5.91
N GLY A 84 -12.50 -6.94 7.15
CA GLY A 84 -13.05 -5.69 7.68
C GLY A 84 -11.96 -4.65 7.97
N ALA A 85 -11.26 -4.17 6.94
CA ALA A 85 -10.19 -3.19 7.05
C ALA A 85 -10.72 -1.80 7.46
N VAL A 86 -9.81 -0.97 7.99
CA VAL A 86 -10.06 0.45 8.17
C VAL A 86 -9.88 1.14 6.81
N VAL A 87 -10.94 1.75 6.32
CA VAL A 87 -10.95 2.44 5.01
C VAL A 87 -11.25 3.92 5.20
N ILE A 88 -10.49 4.76 4.53
CA ILE A 88 -10.72 6.20 4.43
C ILE A 88 -11.28 6.43 3.03
N ALA A 89 -12.57 6.70 2.94
CA ALA A 89 -13.26 6.96 1.68
C ALA A 89 -13.36 8.46 1.42
N VAL A 90 -12.98 8.88 0.21
CA VAL A 90 -13.20 10.23 -0.30
C VAL A 90 -14.17 10.13 -1.47
N ARG A 91 -15.36 10.70 -1.29
CA ARG A 91 -16.38 10.79 -2.33
C ARG A 91 -16.11 12.02 -3.20
N VAL A 92 -16.07 11.81 -4.51
CA VAL A 92 -15.92 12.85 -5.52
C VAL A 92 -17.21 13.00 -6.30
N GLU A 93 -17.49 14.21 -6.78
CA GLU A 93 -18.65 14.51 -7.63
C GLU A 93 -18.47 13.89 -9.02
N GLU A 94 -19.51 13.20 -9.49
CA GLU A 94 -19.58 12.68 -10.85
C GLU A 94 -19.93 13.82 -11.82
N GLY A 95 -19.05 14.05 -12.79
CA GLY A 95 -19.24 15.07 -13.81
C GLY A 95 -20.24 14.65 -14.88
N VAL A 96 -20.53 15.54 -15.82
CA VAL A 96 -21.40 15.27 -16.97
C VAL A 96 -20.78 14.25 -17.93
N ASP A 97 -19.44 14.18 -17.95
CA ASP A 97 -18.67 13.20 -18.71
C ASP A 97 -17.46 12.65 -17.91
N ASP A 98 -16.79 11.65 -18.50
CA ASP A 98 -15.62 11.01 -17.91
C ASP A 98 -14.45 11.98 -17.73
N THR A 99 -14.36 13.05 -18.54
CA THR A 99 -13.26 14.02 -18.47
C THR A 99 -13.45 14.96 -17.30
N GLU A 100 -14.67 15.46 -17.08
CA GLU A 100 -15.02 16.26 -15.91
C GLU A 100 -14.90 15.42 -14.63
N THR A 101 -15.36 14.17 -14.66
CA THR A 101 -15.19 13.27 -13.50
C THR A 101 -13.71 13.00 -13.21
N LEU A 102 -12.88 12.77 -14.23
CA LEU A 102 -11.44 12.61 -14.05
C LEU A 102 -10.79 13.87 -13.47
N ALA A 103 -11.22 15.06 -13.90
CA ALA A 103 -10.75 16.32 -13.34
C ALA A 103 -11.12 16.46 -11.85
N ASN A 104 -12.36 16.08 -11.48
CA ASN A 104 -12.79 16.05 -10.09
C ASN A 104 -12.02 15.02 -9.26
N MET A 105 -11.69 13.86 -9.85
CA MET A 105 -10.91 12.80 -9.20
C MET A 105 -9.48 13.25 -8.90
N ILE A 106 -8.84 13.97 -9.82
CA ILE A 106 -7.55 14.62 -9.59
C ILE A 106 -7.70 15.65 -8.46
N GLY A 107 -8.68 16.56 -8.60
CA GLY A 107 -8.95 17.61 -7.64
C GLY A 107 -7.79 18.59 -7.51
N GLY A 108 -7.51 19.01 -6.28
CA GLY A 108 -6.48 20.01 -5.99
C GLY A 108 -6.67 20.66 -4.63
N VAL A 109 -6.26 21.93 -4.52
CA VAL A 109 -6.59 22.77 -3.38
C VAL A 109 -7.59 23.82 -3.84
N ASN A 110 -8.78 23.81 -3.23
CA ASN A 110 -9.80 24.80 -3.51
C ASN A 110 -9.27 26.20 -3.14
N ALA A 111 -9.17 27.09 -4.13
CA ALA A 111 -8.60 28.43 -3.91
C ALA A 111 -9.42 29.31 -2.96
N THR A 112 -10.70 29.00 -2.75
CA THR A 112 -11.61 29.79 -1.91
C THR A 112 -11.72 29.23 -0.49
N THR A 113 -11.89 27.91 -0.36
CA THR A 113 -12.09 27.26 0.95
C THR A 113 -10.78 26.73 1.55
N GLY A 114 -9.73 26.57 0.75
CA GLY A 114 -8.47 25.92 1.13
C GLY A 114 -8.59 24.41 1.35
N GLN A 115 -9.75 23.81 1.05
CA GLN A 115 -9.97 22.38 1.20
C GLN A 115 -9.23 21.59 0.12
N PHE A 116 -8.72 20.43 0.50
CA PHE A 116 -8.17 19.47 -0.44
C PHE A 116 -9.31 18.71 -1.13
N GLU A 117 -9.24 18.58 -2.45
CA GLU A 117 -10.25 17.94 -3.29
C GLU A 117 -9.67 16.74 -4.04
N GLY A 118 -10.53 15.80 -4.45
CA GLY A 118 -10.11 14.61 -5.19
C GLY A 118 -9.11 13.74 -4.41
N VAL A 119 -8.07 13.27 -5.09
CA VAL A 119 -7.01 12.46 -4.46
C VAL A 119 -6.21 13.22 -3.41
N HIS A 120 -6.07 14.55 -3.53
CA HIS A 120 -5.34 15.35 -2.54
C HIS A 120 -6.01 15.35 -1.16
N ALA A 121 -7.32 15.08 -1.08
CA ALA A 121 -8.02 14.95 0.20
C ALA A 121 -7.40 13.86 1.11
N LEU A 122 -6.75 12.85 0.51
CA LEU A 122 -6.03 11.80 1.26
C LEU A 122 -4.85 12.37 2.07
N LEU A 123 -4.23 13.47 1.66
CA LEU A 123 -3.18 14.13 2.45
C LEU A 123 -3.73 14.71 3.76
N GLY A 124 -4.97 15.20 3.74
CA GLY A 124 -5.64 15.78 4.90
C GLY A 124 -6.24 14.74 5.86
N SER A 125 -6.26 13.47 5.47
CA SER A 125 -6.94 12.40 6.21
C SER A 125 -6.50 12.27 7.66
N GLU A 126 -5.19 12.33 7.94
CA GLU A 126 -4.70 12.21 9.31
C GLU A 126 -5.19 13.33 10.24
N SER A 127 -5.34 14.54 9.71
CA SER A 127 -5.86 15.69 10.47
C SER A 127 -7.36 15.55 10.74
N VAL A 128 -8.11 15.03 9.77
CA VAL A 128 -9.59 14.95 9.83
C VAL A 128 -10.06 13.72 10.62
N VAL A 129 -9.50 12.55 10.32
CA VAL A 129 -9.95 11.25 10.86
C VAL A 129 -8.94 10.57 11.80
N GLY A 130 -7.77 11.17 12.01
CA GLY A 130 -6.75 10.62 12.93
C GLY A 130 -5.94 9.46 12.35
N HIS A 131 -6.13 9.12 11.07
CA HIS A 131 -5.45 8.01 10.40
C HIS A 131 -4.92 8.43 9.04
N ALA A 132 -3.68 8.05 8.75
CA ALA A 132 -3.06 8.19 7.43
C ALA A 132 -3.14 6.86 6.65
N PRO A 133 -3.59 6.87 5.38
CA PRO A 133 -3.68 5.67 4.56
C PRO A 133 -2.30 5.21 4.08
N ARG A 134 -2.11 3.87 3.99
CA ARG A 134 -0.88 3.22 3.51
C ARG A 134 -1.03 2.54 2.17
N ILE A 135 -2.27 2.26 1.78
CA ILE A 135 -2.63 1.60 0.54
C ILE A 135 -3.63 2.51 -0.15
N LEU A 136 -3.26 3.07 -1.29
CA LEU A 136 -4.09 4.01 -2.04
C LEU A 136 -4.70 3.31 -3.25
N CYS A 137 -5.97 3.55 -3.53
CA CYS A 137 -6.59 3.12 -4.78
C CYS A 137 -7.66 4.12 -5.24
N ALA A 138 -7.83 4.22 -6.56
CA ALA A 138 -8.90 4.98 -7.19
C ALA A 138 -9.60 4.09 -8.22
N PRO A 139 -10.42 3.11 -7.77
CA PRO A 139 -10.96 2.07 -8.64
C PRO A 139 -11.74 2.65 -9.82
N GLY A 140 -11.39 2.22 -11.03
CA GLY A 140 -12.03 2.68 -12.27
C GLY A 140 -11.43 3.96 -12.86
N TRP A 141 -10.54 4.65 -12.15
CA TRP A 141 -9.96 5.93 -12.60
C TRP A 141 -8.44 5.91 -12.79
N THR A 142 -7.80 4.76 -12.52
CA THR A 142 -6.36 4.59 -12.75
C THR A 142 -6.00 4.00 -14.12
N HIS A 143 -6.96 3.39 -14.82
CA HIS A 143 -6.70 2.53 -15.98
C HIS A 143 -6.55 3.29 -17.30
N GLN A 144 -7.06 4.52 -17.37
CA GLN A 144 -7.14 5.32 -18.58
C GLN A 144 -5.75 5.85 -18.98
N ARG A 145 -5.41 5.75 -20.27
CA ARG A 145 -4.33 6.53 -20.89
C ARG A 145 -4.96 7.45 -21.91
N LEU A 146 -4.88 8.75 -21.67
CA LEU A 146 -5.50 9.74 -22.53
C LEU A 146 -4.57 10.10 -23.69
N GLU A 147 -5.14 10.31 -24.87
CA GLU A 147 -4.39 10.80 -26.02
C GLU A 147 -4.00 12.28 -25.79
N ASP A 148 -2.75 12.62 -26.12
CA ASP A 148 -2.27 14.00 -26.06
C ASP A 148 -2.94 14.84 -27.15
N SER A 149 -3.79 15.78 -26.72
CA SER A 149 -4.45 16.74 -27.62
C SER A 149 -3.46 17.58 -28.45
N GLY A 150 -2.23 17.77 -27.96
CA GLY A 150 -1.16 18.49 -28.67
C GLY A 150 -0.38 17.63 -29.66
N ASN A 151 -0.38 16.30 -29.49
CA ASN A 151 0.35 15.35 -30.34
C ASN A 151 -0.48 14.08 -30.59
N PRO A 152 -1.42 14.10 -31.54
CA PRO A 152 -2.23 12.93 -31.88
C PRO A 152 -1.37 11.69 -32.18
N GLY A 153 -1.75 10.55 -31.63
CA GLY A 153 -0.99 9.30 -31.65
C GLY A 153 -0.03 9.09 -30.47
N THR A 154 0.12 10.09 -29.59
CA THR A 154 0.87 9.96 -28.31
C THR A 154 -0.12 9.85 -27.16
N TYR A 155 0.15 8.95 -26.22
CA TYR A 155 -0.68 8.75 -25.03
C TYR A 155 0.07 9.20 -23.80
N LEU A 156 -0.62 9.92 -22.92
CA LEU A 156 -0.11 10.43 -21.66
C LEU A 156 -0.37 9.41 -20.54
N ALA A 157 0.51 9.47 -19.53
CA ALA A 157 0.32 8.76 -18.27
C ALA A 157 -1.01 9.17 -17.61
N ASN A 158 -1.60 8.26 -16.83
CA ASN A 158 -2.85 8.54 -16.14
C ASN A 158 -2.66 9.67 -15.11
N PRO A 159 -3.43 10.77 -15.18
CA PRO A 159 -3.21 11.93 -14.31
C PRO A 159 -3.57 11.66 -12.84
N VAL A 160 -4.55 10.79 -12.56
CA VAL A 160 -4.91 10.40 -11.18
C VAL A 160 -3.76 9.64 -10.53
N VAL A 161 -3.13 8.71 -11.25
CA VAL A 161 -1.99 7.94 -10.74
C VAL A 161 -0.76 8.84 -10.54
N ALA A 162 -0.52 9.80 -11.43
CA ALA A 162 0.58 10.75 -11.30
C ALA A 162 0.46 11.62 -10.03
N GLU A 163 -0.73 12.13 -9.72
CA GLU A 163 -0.95 12.89 -8.48
C GLU A 163 -0.92 11.98 -7.24
N LEU A 164 -1.45 10.76 -7.34
CA LEU A 164 -1.34 9.76 -6.27
C LEU A 164 0.12 9.41 -5.98
N GLU A 165 1.01 9.37 -6.97
CA GLU A 165 2.44 9.12 -6.79
C GLU A 165 3.08 10.19 -5.89
N GLY A 166 2.84 11.47 -6.18
CA GLY A 166 3.31 12.58 -5.35
C GLY A 166 2.74 12.54 -3.93
N ILE A 167 1.49 12.08 -3.76
CA ILE A 167 0.88 11.89 -2.44
C ILE A 167 1.52 10.69 -1.71
N ALA A 168 1.71 9.58 -2.39
CA ALA A 168 2.25 8.34 -1.85
C ALA A 168 3.70 8.52 -1.36
N ASP A 169 4.51 9.31 -2.06
CA ASP A 169 5.85 9.68 -1.62
C ASP A 169 5.85 10.51 -0.33
N ARG A 170 4.89 11.42 -0.17
CA ARG A 170 4.80 12.29 1.01
C ARG A 170 4.34 11.56 2.25
N ILE A 171 3.38 10.66 2.11
CA ILE A 171 2.83 9.94 3.26
C ILE A 171 3.53 8.61 3.50
N GLY A 172 4.28 8.04 2.54
CA GLY A 172 4.84 6.69 2.66
C GLY A 172 3.78 5.62 2.42
N ALA A 173 3.04 5.73 1.32
CA ALA A 173 2.04 4.76 0.89
C ALA A 173 2.44 4.06 -0.41
N VAL A 174 1.67 3.02 -0.77
CA VAL A 174 1.74 2.34 -2.06
C VAL A 174 0.42 2.49 -2.79
N ILE A 175 0.47 2.52 -4.12
CA ILE A 175 -0.71 2.72 -4.97
C ILE A 175 -1.05 1.40 -5.64
N ILE A 176 -2.31 0.99 -5.56
CA ILE A 176 -2.82 -0.15 -6.31
C ILE A 176 -3.55 0.40 -7.52
N ALA A 177 -2.91 0.28 -8.68
CA ALA A 177 -3.44 0.80 -9.94
C ALA A 177 -4.03 -0.35 -10.77
N ASP A 178 -5.23 -0.14 -11.31
CA ASP A 178 -5.81 -1.03 -12.31
C ASP A 178 -5.18 -0.77 -13.68
N GLY A 179 -4.79 -1.83 -14.37
CA GLY A 179 -4.41 -1.74 -15.78
C GLY A 179 -5.64 -1.60 -16.71
N PRO A 180 -5.40 -1.39 -18.01
CA PRO A 180 -6.42 -1.01 -18.99
C PRO A 180 -7.45 -2.10 -19.30
N ASN A 181 -7.25 -3.35 -18.86
CA ASN A 181 -8.19 -4.46 -19.07
C ASN A 181 -8.52 -4.79 -20.54
N THR A 182 -7.69 -4.36 -21.49
CA THR A 182 -7.90 -4.56 -22.93
C THR A 182 -6.98 -5.64 -23.50
N THR A 183 -5.69 -5.33 -23.66
CA THR A 183 -4.69 -6.24 -24.24
C THR A 183 -3.41 -6.24 -23.43
N ASP A 184 -2.63 -7.30 -23.56
CA ASP A 184 -1.33 -7.43 -22.86
C ASP A 184 -0.34 -6.34 -23.32
N ALA A 185 -0.41 -5.93 -24.61
CA ALA A 185 0.37 -4.81 -25.14
C ALA A 185 -0.05 -3.46 -24.54
N ALA A 186 -1.35 -3.25 -24.30
CA ALA A 186 -1.83 -2.05 -23.62
C ALA A 186 -1.38 -2.01 -22.15
N ALA A 187 -1.38 -3.16 -21.46
CA ALA A 187 -0.83 -3.27 -20.11
C ALA A 187 0.68 -2.96 -20.09
N GLN A 188 1.44 -3.47 -21.05
CA GLN A 188 2.87 -3.14 -21.21
C GLN A 188 3.10 -1.65 -21.43
N ALA A 189 2.32 -1.03 -22.30
CA ALA A 189 2.43 0.40 -22.58
C ALA A 189 2.05 1.24 -21.34
N TYR A 190 1.04 0.81 -20.57
CA TYR A 190 0.65 1.45 -19.32
C TYR A 190 1.76 1.39 -18.25
N VAL A 191 2.39 0.23 -18.06
CA VAL A 191 3.49 0.11 -17.08
C VAL A 191 4.72 0.91 -17.50
N GLY A 192 4.96 1.03 -18.81
CA GLY A 192 6.05 1.86 -19.34
C GLY A 192 6.03 3.32 -18.88
N ASP A 193 4.86 3.85 -18.52
CA ASP A 193 4.71 5.22 -18.02
C ASP A 193 5.23 5.38 -16.57
N TRP A 194 5.34 4.29 -15.81
CA TRP A 194 5.58 4.28 -14.35
C TRP A 194 6.95 3.74 -13.94
N GLY A 195 7.87 3.55 -14.89
CA GLY A 195 9.15 2.86 -14.69
C GLY A 195 10.08 3.45 -13.62
N THR A 196 9.79 4.62 -13.04
CA THR A 196 10.61 5.27 -12.00
C THR A 196 10.01 5.22 -10.60
N SER A 197 8.75 4.82 -10.45
CA SER A 197 7.97 5.08 -9.22
C SER A 197 8.37 4.20 -8.04
N GLY A 198 8.50 2.88 -8.24
CA GLY A 198 8.74 1.91 -7.16
C GLY A 198 7.64 1.82 -6.08
N ARG A 199 6.54 2.57 -6.21
CA ARG A 199 5.39 2.58 -5.27
C ARG A 199 4.06 2.19 -5.92
N ILE A 200 3.99 2.20 -7.25
CA ILE A 200 2.82 1.82 -8.01
C ILE A 200 2.83 0.31 -8.21
N TYR A 201 1.76 -0.37 -7.83
CA TYR A 201 1.54 -1.80 -8.04
C TYR A 201 0.38 -1.97 -9.02
N VAL A 202 0.72 -2.37 -10.24
CA VAL A 202 -0.24 -2.47 -11.34
C VAL A 202 -0.87 -3.86 -11.36
N VAL A 203 -2.20 -3.91 -11.40
CA VAL A 203 -2.99 -5.14 -11.43
C VAL A 203 -3.82 -5.21 -12.70
N ASP A 204 -3.65 -6.26 -13.48
CA ASP A 204 -4.41 -6.52 -14.69
C ASP A 204 -4.53 -8.04 -14.93
N PRO A 205 -5.71 -8.57 -15.26
CA PRO A 205 -6.96 -7.90 -15.62
C PRO A 205 -7.89 -7.57 -14.45
N TRP A 206 -9.00 -6.91 -14.77
CA TRP A 206 -10.13 -6.70 -13.86
C TRP A 206 -10.77 -8.02 -13.44
N VAL A 207 -11.65 -7.97 -12.44
CA VAL A 207 -12.34 -9.13 -11.88
C VAL A 207 -13.82 -9.16 -12.29
N LYS A 208 -14.38 -10.36 -12.35
CA LYS A 208 -15.82 -10.58 -12.50
C LYS A 208 -16.42 -10.85 -11.14
N VAL A 209 -17.48 -10.13 -10.82
CA VAL A 209 -18.26 -10.31 -9.59
C VAL A 209 -19.71 -10.60 -9.92
N LEU A 210 -20.39 -11.26 -9.00
CA LEU A 210 -21.83 -11.48 -9.09
C LEU A 210 -22.54 -10.30 -8.42
N GLY A 211 -23.33 -9.55 -9.19
CA GLY A 211 -24.18 -8.47 -8.68
C GLY A 211 -25.34 -9.00 -7.83
N SER A 212 -25.99 -8.10 -7.09
CA SER A 212 -27.18 -8.39 -6.29
C SER A 212 -28.36 -8.91 -7.12
N ASP A 213 -28.42 -8.50 -8.39
CA ASP A 213 -29.39 -8.91 -9.41
C ASP A 213 -29.06 -10.27 -10.06
N GLY A 214 -27.95 -10.90 -9.66
CA GLY A 214 -27.46 -12.15 -10.23
C GLY A 214 -26.74 -11.98 -11.57
N THR A 215 -26.52 -10.76 -12.05
CA THR A 215 -25.72 -10.51 -13.26
C THR A 215 -24.22 -10.54 -12.96
N THR A 216 -23.41 -10.82 -13.97
CA THR A 216 -21.95 -10.76 -13.85
C THR A 216 -21.47 -9.39 -14.31
N VAL A 217 -20.82 -8.66 -13.40
CA VAL A 217 -20.29 -7.32 -13.66
C VAL A 217 -18.76 -7.36 -13.58
N ASP A 218 -18.09 -6.69 -14.52
CA ASP A 218 -16.65 -6.46 -14.46
C ASP A 218 -16.36 -5.29 -13.51
N GLN A 219 -15.48 -5.51 -12.54
CA GLN A 219 -15.03 -4.51 -11.58
C GLN A 219 -13.50 -4.39 -11.60
N PRO A 220 -12.96 -3.17 -11.39
CA PRO A 220 -11.53 -2.97 -11.20
C PRO A 220 -11.00 -3.83 -10.02
N ALA A 221 -9.79 -4.35 -10.16
CA ALA A 221 -9.21 -5.28 -9.20
C ALA A 221 -8.55 -4.57 -7.99
N SER A 222 -8.21 -3.29 -8.12
CA SER A 222 -7.42 -2.52 -7.17
C SER A 222 -7.98 -2.54 -5.75
N ALA A 223 -9.29 -2.35 -5.59
CA ALA A 223 -9.93 -2.36 -4.26
C ALA A 223 -9.82 -3.73 -3.58
N ARG A 224 -10.08 -4.82 -4.31
CA ARG A 224 -9.96 -6.19 -3.77
C ARG A 224 -8.51 -6.51 -3.43
N VAL A 225 -7.56 -6.11 -4.27
CA VAL A 225 -6.13 -6.29 -4.00
C VAL A 225 -5.68 -5.47 -2.79
N ALA A 226 -6.16 -4.24 -2.62
CA ALA A 226 -5.92 -3.45 -1.41
C ALA A 226 -6.44 -4.18 -0.16
N GLY A 227 -7.63 -4.79 -0.24
CA GLY A 227 -8.16 -5.65 0.82
C GLY A 227 -7.32 -6.90 1.08
N VAL A 228 -6.77 -7.54 0.03
CA VAL A 228 -5.85 -8.69 0.17
C VAL A 228 -4.59 -8.28 0.91
N ILE A 229 -4.01 -7.12 0.56
CA ILE A 229 -2.82 -6.58 1.22
C ILE A 229 -3.13 -6.30 2.69
N ALA A 230 -4.23 -5.61 3.00
CA ALA A 230 -4.64 -5.33 4.38
C ALA A 230 -4.88 -6.62 5.19
N ARG A 231 -5.43 -7.67 4.57
CA ARG A 231 -5.61 -8.99 5.19
C ARG A 231 -4.26 -9.66 5.45
N THR A 232 -3.34 -9.63 4.49
CA THR A 232 -2.00 -10.22 4.63
C THR A 232 -1.21 -9.53 5.74
N ASP A 233 -1.31 -8.21 5.84
CA ASP A 233 -0.72 -7.44 6.94
C ASP A 233 -1.22 -7.90 8.31
N ASN A 234 -2.54 -8.05 8.45
CA ASN A 234 -3.17 -8.48 9.69
C ASN A 234 -2.79 -9.92 10.08
N ASP A 235 -2.81 -10.84 9.10
CA ASP A 235 -2.67 -12.28 9.38
C ASP A 235 -1.21 -12.74 9.44
N ARG A 236 -0.31 -12.06 8.71
CA ARG A 236 1.08 -12.53 8.50
C ARG A 236 2.14 -11.44 8.64
N GLY A 237 1.75 -10.17 8.71
CA GLY A 237 2.67 -9.04 8.79
C GLY A 237 2.91 -8.36 7.44
N PHE A 238 3.22 -7.06 7.50
CA PHE A 238 3.37 -6.16 6.34
C PHE A 238 4.58 -6.48 5.44
N TRP A 239 5.53 -7.26 5.95
CA TRP A 239 6.73 -7.70 5.23
C TRP A 239 6.46 -8.90 4.32
N VAL A 240 5.27 -9.52 4.40
CA VAL A 240 4.91 -10.66 3.57
C VAL A 240 4.37 -10.19 2.22
N SER A 241 4.78 -10.88 1.18
CA SER A 241 4.29 -10.63 -0.18
C SER A 241 2.78 -10.88 -0.29
N PRO A 242 2.01 -9.97 -0.92
CA PRO A 242 0.61 -10.20 -1.24
C PRO A 242 0.41 -11.20 -2.39
N SER A 243 1.47 -11.60 -3.09
CA SER A 243 1.42 -12.67 -4.10
C SER A 243 1.09 -14.02 -3.48
N ASN A 244 0.44 -14.89 -4.26
CA ASN A 244 -0.06 -16.21 -3.89
C ASN A 244 -1.12 -16.22 -2.77
N GLN A 245 -1.70 -15.06 -2.47
CA GLN A 245 -2.80 -14.94 -1.50
C GLN A 245 -4.16 -15.10 -2.20
N GLY A 246 -5.11 -15.75 -1.54
CA GLY A 246 -6.44 -15.99 -2.10
C GLY A 246 -7.26 -14.70 -2.26
N ILE A 247 -7.94 -14.52 -3.38
CA ILE A 247 -8.87 -13.41 -3.61
C ILE A 247 -10.29 -13.92 -3.44
N PHE A 248 -11.02 -13.34 -2.49
CA PHE A 248 -12.39 -13.71 -2.19
C PHE A 248 -13.41 -12.81 -2.90
N GLY A 249 -14.66 -13.28 -3.03
CA GLY A 249 -15.76 -12.50 -3.60
C GLY A 249 -15.70 -12.30 -5.12
N ILE A 250 -14.90 -13.08 -5.84
CA ILE A 250 -14.84 -13.03 -7.31
C ILE A 250 -15.27 -14.37 -7.93
N ILE A 251 -15.87 -14.30 -9.11
CA ILE A 251 -16.31 -15.46 -9.90
C ILE A 251 -15.45 -15.68 -11.14
N GLY A 252 -14.56 -14.73 -11.47
CA GLY A 252 -13.72 -14.78 -12.65
C GLY A 252 -12.79 -13.59 -12.76
N THR A 253 -11.96 -13.62 -13.80
CA THR A 253 -11.25 -12.46 -14.32
C THR A 253 -11.96 -11.98 -15.58
N SER A 254 -11.92 -10.67 -15.85
CA SER A 254 -12.47 -10.07 -17.07
C SER A 254 -11.87 -10.72 -18.32
N ARG A 255 -10.54 -10.82 -18.33
CA ARG A 255 -9.78 -11.55 -19.36
C ARG A 255 -9.21 -12.85 -18.78
N PRO A 256 -9.27 -13.97 -19.51
CA PRO A 256 -8.63 -15.20 -19.05
C PRO A 256 -7.11 -15.03 -19.02
N VAL A 257 -6.51 -15.35 -17.88
CA VAL A 257 -5.05 -15.45 -17.71
C VAL A 257 -4.70 -16.92 -17.63
N ASP A 258 -3.99 -17.43 -18.63
CA ASP A 258 -3.47 -18.79 -18.57
C ASP A 258 -2.28 -18.84 -17.62
N PHE A 259 -2.24 -19.93 -16.85
CA PHE A 259 -1.20 -20.20 -15.88
C PHE A 259 -0.94 -21.70 -15.85
N LYS A 260 0.33 -22.07 -16.01
CA LYS A 260 0.77 -23.45 -15.90
C LYS A 260 2.14 -23.48 -15.21
N LEU A 261 2.27 -24.35 -14.22
CA LEU A 261 3.52 -24.52 -13.49
C LEU A 261 4.66 -24.89 -14.43
N GLY A 262 5.73 -24.11 -14.42
CA GLY A 262 6.92 -24.29 -15.26
C GLY A 262 6.79 -23.74 -16.69
N ASP A 263 5.66 -23.14 -17.07
CA ASP A 263 5.44 -22.59 -18.41
C ASP A 263 5.79 -21.10 -18.48
N LYS A 264 6.88 -20.79 -19.19
CA LYS A 264 7.34 -19.41 -19.42
C LYS A 264 6.52 -18.66 -20.45
N ALA A 265 5.80 -19.36 -21.32
CA ALA A 265 4.98 -18.75 -22.37
C ALA A 265 3.57 -18.37 -21.86
N SER A 266 3.26 -18.68 -20.60
CA SER A 266 1.96 -18.36 -20.03
C SER A 266 1.75 -16.86 -19.91
N ARG A 267 0.53 -16.37 -20.16
CA ARG A 267 0.20 -14.93 -20.01
C ARG A 267 0.54 -14.42 -18.61
N ALA A 268 0.28 -15.23 -17.57
CA ALA A 268 0.66 -14.87 -16.21
C ALA A 268 2.16 -14.57 -16.09
N ASN A 269 3.03 -15.35 -16.74
CA ASN A 269 4.47 -15.11 -16.72
C ASN A 269 4.85 -13.88 -17.57
N LEU A 270 4.25 -13.70 -18.75
CA LEU A 270 4.52 -12.56 -19.63
C LEU A 270 4.16 -11.23 -18.99
N LEU A 271 3.02 -11.16 -18.30
CA LEU A 271 2.60 -9.97 -17.57
C LEU A 271 3.49 -9.71 -16.34
N ASN A 272 3.89 -10.76 -15.61
CA ASN A 272 4.80 -10.59 -14.48
C ASN A 272 6.21 -10.14 -14.89
N GLU A 273 6.69 -10.53 -16.07
CA GLU A 273 7.99 -10.12 -16.59
C GLU A 273 8.07 -8.62 -16.87
N ILE A 274 6.93 -7.98 -17.13
CA ILE A 274 6.80 -6.53 -17.35
C ILE A 274 6.25 -5.80 -16.10
N ASP A 275 6.42 -6.38 -14.91
CA ASP A 275 6.01 -5.81 -13.62
C ASP A 275 4.48 -5.58 -13.46
N VAL A 276 3.65 -6.36 -14.16
CA VAL A 276 2.19 -6.39 -13.99
C VAL A 276 1.80 -7.60 -13.14
N ALA A 277 1.12 -7.34 -12.02
CA ALA A 277 0.50 -8.39 -11.23
C ALA A 277 -0.81 -8.86 -11.88
N THR A 278 -1.06 -10.16 -11.78
CA THR A 278 -2.21 -10.83 -12.42
C THR A 278 -3.01 -11.63 -11.42
N ILE A 279 -4.14 -12.19 -11.85
CA ILE A 279 -4.95 -13.08 -11.04
C ILE A 279 -5.01 -14.44 -11.72
N ILE A 280 -4.51 -15.46 -11.04
CA ILE A 280 -4.51 -16.85 -11.54
C ILE A 280 -5.56 -17.68 -10.82
N ARG A 281 -5.94 -18.82 -11.43
CA ARG A 281 -6.82 -19.80 -10.81
C ARG A 281 -6.06 -21.07 -10.46
N GLN A 282 -5.68 -21.21 -9.20
CA GLN A 282 -5.06 -22.41 -8.64
C GLN A 282 -5.52 -22.58 -7.18
N ASP A 283 -6.32 -23.62 -6.92
CA ASP A 283 -7.00 -23.84 -5.63
C ASP A 283 -7.79 -22.60 -5.16
N GLY A 284 -8.57 -22.05 -6.09
CA GLY A 284 -9.24 -20.75 -5.95
C GLY A 284 -8.58 -19.67 -6.81
N TYR A 285 -9.07 -18.43 -6.68
CA TYR A 285 -8.44 -17.28 -7.30
C TYR A 285 -7.32 -16.74 -6.40
N ARG A 286 -6.16 -16.43 -6.99
CA ARG A 286 -4.99 -15.93 -6.26
C ARG A 286 -4.37 -14.75 -6.97
N LEU A 287 -3.92 -13.76 -6.19
CA LEU A 287 -3.06 -12.70 -6.70
C LEU A 287 -1.71 -13.30 -7.08
N TRP A 288 -1.17 -12.92 -8.23
CA TRP A 288 0.04 -13.50 -8.79
C TRP A 288 0.94 -12.43 -9.38
N GLY A 289 1.95 -12.07 -8.59
CA GLY A 289 2.94 -11.06 -8.90
C GLY A 289 3.24 -10.21 -7.69
N ASN A 290 4.49 -9.77 -7.54
CA ASN A 290 4.89 -8.92 -6.42
C ASN A 290 5.86 -7.81 -6.83
N ARG A 291 6.04 -7.64 -8.14
CA ARG A 291 6.94 -6.64 -8.68
C ARG A 291 6.23 -5.30 -8.79
N VAL A 292 7.00 -4.24 -8.70
CA VAL A 292 6.59 -2.87 -8.99
C VAL A 292 7.48 -2.31 -10.08
N PRO A 293 6.94 -1.54 -11.05
CA PRO A 293 7.76 -0.83 -12.03
C PRO A 293 8.73 0.11 -11.31
N THR A 294 10.02 -0.18 -11.46
CA THR A 294 11.09 0.66 -10.93
C THR A 294 12.37 0.47 -11.73
N ALA A 295 13.12 1.55 -11.90
CA ALA A 295 14.43 1.54 -12.51
C ALA A 295 15.52 1.02 -11.55
N ASP A 296 15.25 0.97 -10.25
CA ASP A 296 16.17 0.44 -9.24
C ASP A 296 15.79 -0.99 -8.82
N PRO A 297 16.55 -2.02 -9.25
CA PRO A 297 16.26 -3.42 -8.91
C PRO A 297 16.24 -3.70 -7.40
N LYS A 298 16.82 -2.84 -6.56
CA LYS A 298 16.77 -3.00 -5.09
C LYS A 298 15.34 -2.89 -4.55
N TRP A 299 14.52 -2.05 -5.18
CA TRP A 299 13.15 -1.76 -4.75
C TRP A 299 12.08 -2.48 -5.58
N GLN A 300 12.48 -3.48 -6.37
CA GLN A 300 11.58 -4.15 -7.32
C GLN A 300 10.42 -4.91 -6.65
N PHE A 301 10.51 -5.25 -5.36
CA PHE A 301 9.46 -5.98 -4.64
C PHE A 301 8.62 -5.06 -3.77
N LEU A 302 7.30 -5.14 -3.93
CA LEU A 302 6.36 -4.32 -3.16
C LEU A 302 6.54 -4.49 -1.65
N CYS A 303 6.67 -5.74 -1.16
CA CYS A 303 6.84 -6.01 0.27
C CYS A 303 8.13 -5.41 0.85
N VAL A 304 9.20 -5.29 0.06
CA VAL A 304 10.46 -4.65 0.48
C VAL A 304 10.27 -3.15 0.64
N ARG A 305 9.61 -2.49 -0.33
CA ARG A 305 9.28 -1.06 -0.25
C ARG A 305 8.36 -0.76 0.94
N ARG A 306 7.31 -1.56 1.12
CA ARG A 306 6.37 -1.43 2.25
C ARG A 306 7.05 -1.61 3.60
N THR A 307 7.96 -2.58 3.72
CA THR A 307 8.72 -2.78 4.96
C THR A 307 9.56 -1.55 5.31
N ALA A 308 10.22 -0.94 4.30
CA ALA A 308 10.98 0.28 4.49
C ALA A 308 10.09 1.47 4.91
N ASP A 309 8.95 1.67 4.25
CA ASP A 309 8.04 2.77 4.58
C ASP A 309 7.50 2.66 6.01
N VAL A 310 7.05 1.46 6.40
CA VAL A 310 6.55 1.19 7.75
C VAL A 310 7.64 1.40 8.80
N LEU A 311 8.87 0.94 8.54
CA LEU A 311 10.01 1.14 9.44
C LEU A 311 10.32 2.63 9.62
N ASN A 312 10.50 3.35 8.50
CA ASN A 312 10.89 4.76 8.50
C ASN A 312 9.88 5.62 9.26
N GLU A 313 8.60 5.41 8.99
CA GLU A 313 7.56 6.21 9.61
C GLU A 313 7.32 5.83 11.08
N SER A 314 7.43 4.54 11.44
CA SER A 314 7.34 4.13 12.85
C SER A 314 8.44 4.80 13.69
N ILE A 315 9.65 4.90 13.14
CA ILE A 315 10.76 5.63 13.76
C ILE A 315 10.42 7.13 13.87
N GLN A 316 9.98 7.78 12.79
CA GLN A 316 9.66 9.21 12.81
C GLN A 316 8.58 9.54 13.84
N ARG A 317 7.45 8.81 13.85
CA ARG A 317 6.35 9.04 14.78
C ARG A 317 6.75 8.81 16.23
N ALA A 318 7.55 7.78 16.50
CA ALA A 318 7.96 7.46 17.86
C ALA A 318 8.99 8.43 18.45
N HIS A 319 9.70 9.20 17.63
CA HIS A 319 10.73 10.16 18.08
C HIS A 319 10.23 11.61 18.20
N MET A 320 8.91 11.85 18.15
CA MET A 320 8.36 13.18 18.41
C MET A 320 8.75 13.74 19.79
N TRP A 321 8.98 12.88 20.79
CA TRP A 321 9.47 13.30 22.12
C TRP A 321 10.92 13.81 22.12
N ALA A 322 11.70 13.41 21.12
CA ALA A 322 13.12 13.74 20.98
C ALA A 322 13.31 15.13 20.35
N VAL A 323 12.29 15.65 19.66
CA VAL A 323 12.23 17.03 19.16
C VAL A 323 12.29 18.00 20.34
N ASP A 324 13.03 19.09 20.19
CA ASP A 324 13.23 20.17 21.18
C ASP A 324 13.90 19.78 22.51
N ARG A 325 14.44 18.55 22.63
CA ARG A 325 15.28 18.18 23.78
C ARG A 325 16.69 18.72 23.65
N ALA A 326 17.32 18.93 24.81
CA ALA A 326 18.73 19.31 24.87
C ALA A 326 19.61 18.19 24.28
N ILE A 327 20.38 18.53 23.26
CA ILE A 327 21.32 17.62 22.60
C ILE A 327 22.47 17.33 23.58
N THR A 328 22.36 16.21 24.27
CA THR A 328 23.38 15.69 25.18
C THR A 328 23.85 14.33 24.68
N LYS A 329 24.97 13.82 25.22
CA LYS A 329 25.43 12.47 24.88
C LYS A 329 24.36 11.42 25.23
N THR A 330 23.74 11.55 26.41
CA THR A 330 22.64 10.68 26.84
C THR A 330 21.45 10.73 25.88
N TYR A 331 21.09 11.92 25.37
CA TYR A 331 20.05 12.02 24.34
C TYR A 331 20.37 11.20 23.08
N MET A 332 21.62 11.25 22.60
CA MET A 332 22.01 10.47 21.42
C MET A 332 21.98 8.97 21.70
N ASP A 333 22.49 8.56 22.86
CA ASP A 333 22.51 7.15 23.29
C ASP A 333 21.07 6.61 23.46
N ASP A 334 20.16 7.38 24.06
CA ASP A 334 18.75 7.01 24.26
C ASP A 334 18.00 6.80 22.93
N VAL A 335 18.25 7.66 21.94
CA VAL A 335 17.66 7.53 20.59
C VAL A 335 18.20 6.29 19.88
N VAL A 336 19.51 6.08 19.92
CA VAL A 336 20.16 4.91 19.31
C VAL A 336 19.66 3.61 19.95
N GLU A 337 19.56 3.55 21.28
CA GLU A 337 19.04 2.39 22.00
C GLU A 337 17.56 2.14 21.69
N GLY A 338 16.74 3.19 21.62
CA GLY A 338 15.33 3.10 21.26
C GLY A 338 15.10 2.51 19.86
N VAL A 339 15.83 3.01 18.85
CA VAL A 339 15.74 2.49 17.48
C VAL A 339 16.26 1.06 17.38
N ASN A 340 17.39 0.75 18.02
CA ASN A 340 17.94 -0.61 18.01
C ASN A 340 17.03 -1.63 18.71
N GLY A 341 16.37 -1.24 19.81
CA GLY A 341 15.39 -2.09 20.48
C GLY A 341 14.17 -2.39 19.59
N PHE A 342 13.74 -1.42 18.79
CA PHE A 342 12.67 -1.62 17.80
C PHE A 342 13.08 -2.56 16.67
N ILE A 343 14.27 -2.34 16.09
CA ILE A 343 14.81 -3.23 15.05
C ILE A 343 14.94 -4.65 15.58
N ALA A 344 15.44 -4.84 16.80
CA ALA A 344 15.54 -6.15 17.43
C ALA A 344 14.17 -6.84 17.59
N THR A 345 13.13 -6.07 17.91
CA THR A 345 11.74 -6.58 17.97
C THR A 345 11.27 -7.05 16.59
N LEU A 346 11.49 -6.25 15.55
CA LEU A 346 11.14 -6.62 14.17
C LEU A 346 11.93 -7.83 13.65
N VAL A 347 13.20 -7.97 14.06
CA VAL A 347 14.01 -9.16 13.74
C VAL A 347 13.44 -10.40 14.44
N ALA A 348 13.04 -10.29 15.71
CA ALA A 348 12.42 -11.39 16.45
C ALA A 348 11.08 -11.84 15.86
N GLU A 349 10.31 -10.91 15.27
CA GLU A 349 9.07 -11.19 14.54
C GLU A 349 9.31 -11.76 13.13
N GLY A 350 10.54 -11.71 12.63
CA GLY A 350 10.89 -12.11 11.26
C GLY A 350 10.56 -11.07 10.20
N ALA A 351 10.21 -9.85 10.60
CA ALA A 351 9.96 -8.72 9.72
C ALA A 351 11.24 -8.16 9.07
N LEU A 352 12.37 -8.32 9.75
CA LEU A 352 13.70 -7.96 9.28
C LEU A 352 14.65 -9.15 9.46
N LEU A 353 15.63 -9.27 8.56
CA LEU A 353 16.77 -10.17 8.73
C LEU A 353 17.82 -9.59 9.68
N GLY A 354 17.91 -8.27 9.74
CA GLY A 354 18.85 -7.53 10.59
C GLY A 354 18.81 -6.03 10.31
N GLY A 355 19.48 -5.26 11.17
CA GLY A 355 19.64 -3.82 11.06
C GLY A 355 20.27 -3.24 12.32
N SER A 356 20.76 -2.02 12.23
CA SER A 356 21.40 -1.30 13.32
C SER A 356 21.31 0.22 13.12
N CYS A 357 21.20 0.96 14.21
CA CYS A 357 21.18 2.41 14.25
C CYS A 357 22.41 2.93 15.00
N TRP A 358 23.00 4.03 14.52
CA TRP A 358 24.11 4.71 15.16
C TRP A 358 24.09 6.22 14.87
N ALA A 359 24.62 7.01 15.80
CA ALA A 359 24.86 8.44 15.58
C ALA A 359 26.12 8.61 14.72
N ASP A 360 26.02 9.36 13.62
CA ASP A 360 27.15 9.55 12.69
C ASP A 360 28.17 10.54 13.29
N PRO A 361 29.42 10.12 13.60
CA PRO A 361 30.40 11.01 14.23
C PRO A 361 30.92 12.09 13.27
N ASP A 362 30.87 11.86 11.96
CA ASP A 362 31.38 12.79 10.95
C ASP A 362 30.35 13.89 10.64
N LEU A 363 29.06 13.57 10.69
CA LEU A 363 27.97 14.55 10.51
C LEU A 363 27.65 15.31 11.80
N ASN A 364 27.77 14.68 12.97
CA ASN A 364 27.51 15.30 14.27
C ASN A 364 28.68 16.15 14.78
N THR A 365 29.08 17.14 13.99
CA THR A 365 30.12 18.11 14.37
C THR A 365 29.60 19.11 15.41
N ALA A 366 30.52 19.80 16.11
CA ALA A 366 30.16 20.86 17.05
C ALA A 366 29.31 21.97 16.40
N ALA A 367 29.56 22.30 15.14
CA ALA A 367 28.77 23.28 14.39
C ALA A 367 27.34 22.78 14.10
N SER A 368 27.16 21.50 13.72
CA SER A 368 25.84 20.88 13.54
C SER A 368 25.03 20.93 14.84
N ILE A 369 25.66 20.54 15.95
CA ILE A 369 25.01 20.52 17.26
C ILE A 369 24.66 21.95 17.74
N GLN A 370 25.53 22.93 17.49
CA GLN A 370 25.24 24.35 17.77
C GLN A 370 24.04 24.87 16.96
N ASN A 371 23.83 24.34 15.75
CA ASN A 371 22.67 24.63 14.91
C ASN A 371 21.43 23.77 15.27
N GLY A 372 21.49 22.97 16.34
CA GLY A 372 20.39 22.10 16.76
C GLY A 372 20.19 20.86 15.86
N GLN A 373 21.16 20.51 15.02
CA GLN A 373 21.08 19.42 14.06
C GLN A 373 21.83 18.18 14.57
N VAL A 374 21.15 17.03 14.57
CA VAL A 374 21.71 15.72 14.91
C VAL A 374 21.35 14.72 13.82
N TRP A 375 22.32 13.88 13.46
CA TRP A 375 22.21 12.90 12.39
C TRP A 375 22.34 11.48 12.96
N PHE A 376 21.35 10.64 12.67
CA PHE A 376 21.36 9.22 12.97
C PHE A 376 21.27 8.45 11.66
N ASN A 377 22.17 7.49 11.49
CA ASN A 377 22.11 6.54 10.40
C ASN A 377 21.53 5.24 10.92
N PHE A 378 20.76 4.57 10.08
CA PHE A 378 20.35 3.20 10.36
C PHE A 378 20.37 2.39 9.07
N ASP A 379 20.76 1.12 9.21
CA ASP A 379 20.63 0.12 8.15
C ASP A 379 19.55 -0.90 8.53
N PHE A 380 18.98 -1.53 7.51
CA PHE A 380 18.01 -2.60 7.67
C PHE A 380 18.02 -3.49 6.44
N THR A 381 17.70 -4.77 6.62
CA THR A 381 17.50 -5.71 5.52
C THR A 381 16.19 -6.46 5.74
N PRO A 382 15.16 -6.25 4.89
CA PRO A 382 13.93 -7.03 4.95
C PRO A 382 14.12 -8.41 4.31
N PRO A 383 13.25 -9.39 4.64
CA PRO A 383 13.22 -10.66 3.94
C PRO A 383 12.75 -10.47 2.49
N TYR A 384 13.44 -11.10 1.54
CA TYR A 384 13.05 -11.08 0.12
C TYR A 384 12.10 -12.26 -0.19
N PRO A 385 11.08 -12.05 -1.02
CA PRO A 385 10.16 -13.11 -1.41
C PRO A 385 10.87 -14.14 -2.31
N ALA A 386 10.59 -15.42 -2.09
CA ALA A 386 11.05 -16.50 -2.96
C ALA A 386 10.22 -16.55 -4.26
N GLU A 387 10.43 -15.58 -5.16
CA GLU A 387 9.68 -15.43 -6.41
C GLU A 387 9.82 -16.64 -7.35
N ARG A 388 11.01 -17.25 -7.39
CA ARG A 388 11.27 -18.43 -8.24
C ARG A 388 11.99 -19.53 -7.47
N VAL A 389 11.31 -20.66 -7.30
CA VAL A 389 11.88 -21.90 -6.75
C VAL A 389 12.20 -22.86 -7.90
N THR A 390 13.46 -23.27 -8.04
CA THR A 390 13.91 -24.18 -9.11
C THR A 390 14.37 -25.51 -8.54
N PHE A 391 13.63 -26.58 -8.82
CA PHE A 391 14.06 -27.95 -8.52
C PHE A 391 14.84 -28.53 -9.70
N ARG A 392 16.02 -29.09 -9.45
CA ARG A 392 16.85 -29.76 -10.47
C ARG A 392 16.75 -31.26 -10.24
N SER A 393 15.96 -31.94 -11.06
CA SER A 393 15.79 -33.40 -10.98
C SER A 393 16.94 -34.10 -11.70
N HIS A 394 17.57 -35.07 -11.03
CA HIS A 394 18.60 -35.93 -11.59
C HIS A 394 18.08 -37.37 -11.63
N LEU A 395 17.97 -37.95 -12.82
CA LEU A 395 17.73 -39.38 -12.96
C LEU A 395 19.07 -40.10 -12.88
N THR A 396 19.31 -40.82 -11.78
CA THR A 396 20.58 -41.52 -11.52
C THR A 396 20.40 -43.03 -11.62
N ASN A 397 21.33 -43.70 -12.29
CA ASN A 397 21.38 -45.17 -12.32
C ASN A 397 22.13 -45.75 -11.10
N GLU A 398 22.61 -44.92 -10.19
CA GLU A 398 23.37 -45.33 -9.00
C GLU A 398 22.56 -46.30 -8.12
N TYR A 399 21.26 -46.03 -7.93
CA TYR A 399 20.35 -46.90 -7.17
C TYR A 399 19.98 -48.19 -7.92
N ILE A 400 20.26 -48.29 -9.22
CA ILE A 400 20.06 -49.52 -9.99
C ILE A 400 21.16 -50.53 -9.64
N ALA A 401 22.37 -50.07 -9.30
CA ALA A 401 23.44 -50.96 -8.85
C ALA A 401 23.09 -51.61 -7.50
N GLU A 402 22.48 -50.89 -6.56
CA GLU A 402 21.97 -51.45 -5.30
C GLU A 402 20.86 -52.50 -5.52
N ALA A 403 20.11 -52.40 -6.62
CA ALA A 403 19.11 -53.40 -6.99
C ALA A 403 19.73 -54.65 -7.65
N LEU A 404 20.99 -54.59 -8.11
CA LEU A 404 21.68 -55.68 -8.79
C LEU A 404 22.63 -56.50 -7.88
N GLY A 405 22.94 -56.00 -6.68
CA GLY A 405 23.75 -56.70 -5.66
C GLY A 405 25.10 -56.07 -5.40
#